data_AF-A0A2G2HM96-F1
#
_entry.id   AF-A0A2G2HM96-F1
#
_cell.length_a   1.000
_cell.length_b   1.000
_cell.length_c   1.000
_cell.angle_alpha   90.00
_cell.angle_beta   90.00
_cell.angle_gamma   90.00
#
_symmetry.space_group_name_H-M   'P 1'
#
loop_
_entity.id
_entity.type
_entity.pdbx_description
1 polymer ?
#
loop_
_entity_poly.entity_id
_entity_poly.type
_entity_poly.pdbx_seq_one_letter_code
_entity_poly.pdbx_strand_id
1 'polypeptide(L)'
;MTIALLTLASGLALAASLAFYLGAPSQRILDKRLALGPCLGAGFGLAALSLILFLQVSGPAASVFIVMTLIMAAWSGLPFLMAVLRPGQRRRT
;
A
#
# COMPACT_ATOMS: atom_id res chain seq x y z
N MET A 1 -6.31 23.97 -3.80
CA MET A 1 -6.82 22.84 -4.61
C MET A 1 -5.81 21.71 -4.74
N THR A 2 -4.54 22.01 -5.03
CA THR A 2 -3.44 21.02 -5.16
C THR A 2 -3.16 20.20 -3.90
N ILE A 3 -3.19 20.81 -2.70
CA ILE A 3 -2.94 20.09 -1.44
C ILE A 3 -3.97 18.97 -1.19
N ALA A 4 -5.26 19.23 -1.47
CA ALA A 4 -6.32 18.23 -1.30
C ALA A 4 -6.12 17.02 -2.24
N LEU A 5 -5.71 17.26 -3.49
CA LEU A 5 -5.39 16.19 -4.45
C LEU A 5 -4.21 15.37 -3.99
N LEU A 6 -3.14 15.99 -3.48
CA LEU A 6 -1.97 15.29 -2.96
C LEU A 6 -2.31 14.42 -1.74
N THR A 7 -3.11 14.93 -0.80
CA THR A 7 -3.55 14.15 0.37
C THR A 7 -4.41 12.96 -0.04
N LEU A 8 -5.31 13.15 -1.01
CA LEU A 8 -6.22 12.10 -1.47
C LEU A 8 -5.47 11.04 -2.29
N ALA A 9 -4.56 11.46 -3.18
CA ALA A 9 -3.71 10.57 -3.95
C ALA A 9 -2.78 9.74 -3.06
N SER A 10 -2.21 10.34 -2.02
CA SER A 10 -1.39 9.66 -1.03
C SER A 10 -2.20 8.65 -0.23
N GLY A 11 -3.41 9.02 0.20
CA GLY A 11 -4.34 8.11 0.88
C GLY A 11 -4.72 6.90 0.03
N LEU A 12 -5.00 7.10 -1.26
CA LEU A 12 -5.27 6.02 -2.21
C LEU A 12 -4.06 5.09 -2.41
N ALA A 13 -2.84 5.64 -2.49
CA ALA A 13 -1.62 4.83 -2.60
C ALA A 13 -1.39 3.96 -1.36
N LEU A 14 -1.66 4.49 -0.16
CA LEU A 14 -1.60 3.73 1.08
C LEU A 14 -2.67 2.63 1.13
N ALA A 15 -3.91 2.94 0.72
CA ALA A 15 -4.99 1.96 0.64
C ALA A 15 -4.68 0.85 -0.37
N ALA A 16 -4.09 1.19 -1.53
CA ALA A 16 -3.62 0.23 -2.53
C ALA A 16 -2.56 -0.71 -1.93
N SER A 17 -1.58 -0.14 -1.24
CA SER A 17 -0.51 -0.91 -0.59
C SER A 17 -1.07 -1.86 0.48
N LEU A 18 -2.06 -1.41 1.25
CA LEU A 18 -2.76 -2.24 2.22
C LEU A 18 -3.52 -3.37 1.52
N ALA A 19 -4.27 -3.10 0.45
CA ALA A 19 -4.98 -4.13 -0.32
C ALA A 19 -4.01 -5.19 -0.88
N PHE A 20 -2.85 -4.77 -1.41
CA PHE A 20 -1.80 -5.69 -1.84
C PHE A 20 -1.25 -6.52 -0.68
N TYR A 21 -1.02 -5.90 0.48
CA TYR A 21 -0.55 -6.59 1.67
C TYR A 21 -1.56 -7.62 2.19
N LEU A 22 -2.86 -7.31 2.11
CA LEU A 22 -3.94 -8.22 2.48
C LEU A 22 -4.08 -9.42 1.52
N GLY A 23 -3.59 -9.31 0.28
CA GLY A 23 -3.49 -10.44 -0.64
C GLY A 23 -2.22 -11.28 -0.46
N ALA A 24 -1.19 -10.73 0.18
CA ALA A 24 0.12 -11.38 0.25
C ALA A 24 0.09 -12.65 1.13
N PRO A 25 0.81 -13.72 0.76
CA PRO A 25 0.95 -14.93 1.60
C PRO A 25 1.61 -14.67 2.95
N SER A 26 2.31 -13.54 3.11
CA SER A 26 2.97 -13.10 4.34
C SER A 26 2.07 -12.27 5.26
N GLN A 27 0.77 -12.16 4.95
CA GLN A 27 -0.20 -11.41 5.74
C GLN A 27 -0.34 -12.00 7.15
N ARG A 28 0.04 -11.22 8.17
CA ARG A 28 -0.13 -11.57 9.59
C ARG A 28 -1.30 -10.84 10.28
N ILE A 29 -2.04 -9.99 9.54
CA ILE A 29 -3.09 -9.11 10.08
C ILE A 29 -4.43 -9.85 10.22
N LEU A 30 -4.87 -10.58 9.19
CA LEU A 30 -6.09 -11.37 9.24
C LEU A 30 -5.77 -12.85 9.50
N ASP A 31 -6.56 -13.48 10.36
CA ASP A 31 -6.52 -14.93 10.60
C ASP A 31 -7.01 -15.74 9.39
N LYS A 32 -7.80 -15.12 8.50
CA LYS A 32 -8.33 -15.73 7.28
C LYS A 32 -7.83 -14.99 6.06
N ARG A 33 -7.07 -15.69 5.22
CA ARG A 33 -6.47 -15.17 3.98
C ARG A 33 -7.57 -14.69 3.03
N LEU A 34 -7.53 -13.42 2.62
CA LEU A 34 -8.39 -12.94 1.55
C LEU A 34 -7.88 -13.50 0.20
N ALA A 35 -8.81 -13.78 -0.71
CA ALA A 35 -8.46 -14.29 -2.03
C ALA A 35 -7.54 -13.29 -2.75
N LEU A 36 -6.42 -13.81 -3.28
CA LEU A 36 -5.37 -13.04 -3.96
C LEU A 36 -5.92 -12.21 -5.12
N GLY A 37 -6.83 -12.78 -5.91
CA GLY A 37 -7.42 -12.13 -7.09
C GLY A 37 -8.09 -10.78 -6.80
N PRO A 38 -9.13 -10.73 -5.94
CA PRO A 38 -9.81 -9.47 -5.63
C PRO A 38 -8.90 -8.46 -4.91
N CYS A 39 -7.94 -8.91 -4.09
CA CYS A 39 -6.98 -8.00 -3.45
C CYS A 39 -6.02 -7.36 -4.46
N LEU A 40 -5.53 -8.13 -5.43
CA LEU A 40 -4.69 -7.62 -6.52
C LEU A 40 -5.47 -6.66 -7.42
N GLY A 41 -6.70 -7.01 -7.79
CA GLY A 41 -7.56 -6.16 -8.62
C GLY A 41 -7.88 -4.83 -7.94
N ALA A 42 -8.26 -4.86 -6.65
CA ALA A 42 -8.51 -3.66 -5.87
C ALA A 42 -7.24 -2.81 -5.69
N GLY A 43 -6.10 -3.44 -5.40
CA GLY A 43 -4.81 -2.77 -5.25
C GLY A 43 -4.38 -2.06 -6.54
N PHE A 44 -4.48 -2.73 -7.69
CA PHE A 44 -4.16 -2.14 -9.00
C PHE A 44 -5.10 -0.98 -9.35
N GLY A 45 -6.41 -1.14 -9.10
CA GLY A 45 -7.38 -0.07 -9.33
C GLY A 45 -7.09 1.18 -8.50
N LEU A 46 -6.80 1.01 -7.21
CA LEU A 46 -6.43 2.10 -6.29
C LEU A 46 -5.10 2.76 -6.67
N ALA A 47 -4.09 1.97 -7.07
CA ALA A 47 -2.80 2.48 -7.52
C ALA A 47 -2.92 3.28 -8.82
N ALA A 48 -3.73 2.82 -9.77
CA ALA A 48 -4.00 3.54 -11.02
C ALA A 48 -4.72 4.86 -10.76
N LEU A 49 -5.75 4.87 -9.90
CA LEU A 49 -6.44 6.09 -9.48
C LEU A 49 -5.50 7.09 -8.80
N SER A 50 -4.62 6.62 -7.91
CA SER A 50 -3.60 7.45 -7.27
C SER A 50 -2.65 8.07 -8.31
N LEU A 51 -2.18 7.28 -9.28
CA LEU A 51 -1.28 7.75 -10.34
C LEU A 51 -1.94 8.83 -11.21
N ILE A 52 -3.21 8.64 -11.59
CA ILE A 52 -3.98 9.63 -12.36
C ILE A 52 -4.06 10.95 -11.60
N LEU A 53 -4.31 10.92 -10.29
CA LEU A 53 -4.35 12.13 -9.46
C LEU A 53 -2.99 12.81 -9.35
N PHE A 54 -1.90 12.05 -9.21
CA PHE A 54 -0.56 12.63 -9.18
C PHE A 54 -0.15 13.26 -10.52
N LEU A 55 -0.55 12.65 -11.64
CA LEU A 55 -0.34 13.18 -13.00
C LEU A 55 -1.03 14.54 -13.24
N GLN A 56 -2.11 14.84 -12.51
CA GLN A 56 -2.77 16.15 -12.59
C GLN A 56 -1.98 17.27 -11.91
N VAL A 57 -1.05 16.92 -11.01
CA VAL A 57 -0.34 17.89 -10.16
C VAL A 57 1.17 17.91 -10.47
N SER A 58 1.71 16.81 -11.01
CA SER A 58 3.15 16.56 -11.13
C SER A 58 3.49 16.00 -12.51
N GLY A 59 4.74 16.16 -12.93
CA GLY A 59 5.23 15.54 -14.17
C GLY A 59 5.10 14.00 -14.15
N PRO A 60 5.06 13.33 -15.30
CA PRO A 60 4.84 11.87 -15.39
C PRO A 60 5.87 11.06 -14.60
N ALA A 61 7.15 11.40 -14.73
CA ALA A 61 8.23 10.71 -14.02
C ALA A 61 8.12 10.88 -12.50
N ALA A 62 7.82 12.10 -12.03
CA ALA A 62 7.65 12.38 -10.61
C ALA A 62 6.45 11.62 -10.02
N SER A 63 5.34 11.56 -10.76
CA SER A 63 4.12 10.87 -10.33
C SER A 63 4.36 9.37 -10.11
N VAL A 64 5.01 8.71 -11.07
CA VAL A 64 5.37 7.29 -10.94
C VAL A 64 6.33 7.08 -9.78
N PHE A 65 7.33 7.94 -9.63
CA PHE A 65 8.30 7.86 -8.55
C PHE A 65 7.65 7.98 -7.17
N ILE A 66 6.73 8.94 -6.99
CA ILE A 66 5.99 9.15 -5.74
C ILE A 66 5.14 7.91 -5.39
N VAL A 67 4.38 7.39 -6.36
CA VAL A 67 3.53 6.20 -6.14
C VAL A 67 4.38 4.98 -5.77
N MET A 68 5.47 4.73 -6.51
CA MET A 68 6.40 3.64 -6.20
C MET A 68 7.04 3.79 -4.82
N THR A 69 7.47 5.00 -4.47
CA THR A 69 8.07 5.31 -3.17
C THR A 69 7.08 5.06 -2.04
N LEU A 70 5.82 5.48 -2.17
CA LEU A 70 4.78 5.24 -1.17
C LEU A 70 4.48 3.74 -1.01
N ILE A 71 4.39 3.01 -2.12
CA ILE A 71 4.15 1.56 -2.08
C ILE A 71 5.32 0.86 -1.38
N MET A 72 6.56 1.16 -1.77
CA MET A 72 7.77 0.59 -1.15
C MET A 72 7.89 0.95 0.32
N ALA A 73 7.63 2.20 0.68
CA ALA A 73 7.67 2.67 2.06
C ALA A 73 6.63 1.96 2.92
N ALA A 74 5.40 1.83 2.43
CA ALA A 74 4.34 1.09 3.11
C ALA A 74 4.71 -0.40 3.25
N TRP A 75 5.21 -1.04 2.20
CA TRP A 75 5.65 -2.44 2.23
C TRP A 75 6.86 -2.70 3.13
N SER A 76 7.73 -1.70 3.34
CA SER A 76 8.85 -1.80 4.28
C SER A 76 8.41 -1.52 5.71
N GLY A 77 7.51 -0.55 5.89
CA GLY A 77 6.96 -0.15 7.18
C GLY A 77 6.03 -1.20 7.78
N LEU A 78 5.18 -1.85 6.97
CA LEU A 78 4.26 -2.90 7.40
C LEU A 78 4.91 -4.07 8.16
N PRO A 79 5.94 -4.76 7.63
CA PRO A 79 6.61 -5.86 8.32
C PRO A 79 7.40 -5.38 9.53
N PHE A 80 8.00 -4.18 9.47
CA PHE A 80 8.69 -3.58 10.60
C PHE A 80 7.72 -3.29 11.75
N LEU A 81 6.59 -2.64 11.44
CA LEU A 81 5.54 -2.33 12.40
C LEU A 81 4.98 -3.61 13.03
N MET A 82 4.78 -4.68 12.24
CA MET A 82 4.34 -5.96 12.79
C MET A 82 5.41 -6.70 13.61
N ALA A 83 6.69 -6.53 13.30
CA ALA A 83 7.77 -7.03 14.14
C ALA A 83 7.78 -6.33 15.51
N VAL A 84 7.52 -5.02 15.54
CA VAL A 84 7.42 -4.22 16.77
C VAL A 84 6.15 -4.54 17.57
N LEU A 85 5.00 -4.71 16.90
CA LEU A 85 3.71 -4.96 17.57
C LEU A 85 3.52 -6.41 18.01
N ARG A 86 4.19 -7.38 17.36
CA ARG A 86 4.08 -8.82 17.70
C ARG A 86 5.46 -9.47 17.93
N PRO A 87 6.25 -9.00 18.92
CA PRO A 87 7.58 -9.55 19.21
C PRO A 87 7.52 -11.01 19.69
N GLY A 88 6.38 -11.47 20.22
CA GLY A 88 6.22 -12.77 20.86
C GLY A 88 6.05 -13.99 19.93
N GLN A 89 5.80 -13.81 18.63
CA GLN A 89 5.52 -14.94 17.73
C GLN A 89 6.78 -15.72 17.31
N ARG A 90 7.98 -15.20 17.63
CA ARG A 90 9.28 -15.81 17.31
C ARG A 90 9.78 -16.83 18.35
N ARG A 91 9.04 -17.03 19.46
CA ARG A 91 9.44 -17.90 20.60
C ARG A 91 8.74 -19.27 20.69
N ARG A 92 7.90 -19.64 19.71
CA ARG A 92 7.30 -20.98 19.62
C ARG A 92 7.90 -21.75 18.44
N THR A 93 9.13 -22.21 18.60
CA THR A 93 9.70 -23.36 17.88
C THR A 93 10.52 -24.14 18.86
#